data_AF-A0A9D4UMC8-F1
#
_entry.id   AF-A0A9D4UMC8-F1
#
_cell.length_a   1.000
_cell.length_b   1.000
_cell.length_c   1.000
_cell.angle_alpha   90.00
_cell.angle_beta   90.00
_cell.angle_gamma   90.00
#
_symmetry.space_group_name_H-M   'P 1'
#
loop_
_entity.id
_entity.type
_entity.pdbx_description
1 polymer ?
#
loop_
_entity_poly.entity_id
_entity_poly.type
_entity_poly.pdbx_seq_one_letter_code
_entity_poly.pdbx_strand_id
1 'polypeptide(L)'
;MEEVVVGLLAAVGSIVFYGSYAVPIKTPAVLDAKMDPIIYQSYKSFTCFATCWLVLIYTPLKFTWWGMLGALIWVINGCAAVRAVQLVGIGLAQSLWSSLSIIVAYIWGVYIFKEAVQNHTLSLLSIFIMMMGMLGVGFAVGSQSEKNPANQCDASQVDSSNELGSSLLVKEPKKFVNNGRKDASQVHMHRLIQFKGIGLAILVGVLNGSFLIPLKYAHQDVVGVEYLVSFGVGSIAITFIVLGIYWCSCKLSGNSFPSFKFKEGAKPALLTGLLWSLGNFLRMLELLLSAGM
;
A
#
# COMPACT_ATOMS: atom_id res chain seq x y z
N MET A 1 -33.86 -12.53 2.31
CA MET A 1 -33.58 -11.19 2.91
C MET A 1 -32.36 -11.23 3.80
N GLU A 2 -32.21 -12.25 4.66
CA GLU A 2 -31.04 -12.37 5.55
C GLU A 2 -29.70 -12.41 4.78
N GLU A 3 -29.60 -13.19 3.70
CA GLU A 3 -28.38 -13.25 2.87
C GLU A 3 -27.96 -11.91 2.28
N VAL A 4 -28.94 -11.09 1.83
CA VAL A 4 -28.68 -9.75 1.27
C VAL A 4 -28.15 -8.81 2.35
N VAL A 5 -28.69 -8.89 3.57
CA VAL A 5 -28.22 -8.09 4.71
C VAL A 5 -26.79 -8.50 5.08
N VAL A 6 -26.51 -9.79 5.15
CA VAL A 6 -25.15 -10.28 5.48
C VAL A 6 -24.15 -9.88 4.39
N GLY A 7 -24.52 -10.00 3.10
CA GLY A 7 -23.69 -9.54 1.98
C GLY A 7 -23.39 -8.03 2.05
N LEU A 8 -24.39 -7.20 2.34
CA LEU A 8 -24.20 -5.76 2.50
C LEU A 8 -23.29 -5.43 3.69
N LEU A 9 -23.47 -6.11 4.83
CA LEU A 9 -22.60 -5.95 6.00
C LEU A 9 -21.16 -6.36 5.69
N ALA A 10 -20.96 -7.45 4.94
CA ALA A 10 -19.65 -7.90 4.50
C ALA A 10 -18.98 -6.88 3.56
N ALA A 11 -19.73 -6.31 2.62
CA ALA A 11 -19.25 -5.25 1.74
C ALA A 11 -18.84 -3.99 2.52
N VAL A 12 -19.69 -3.52 3.46
CA VAL A 12 -19.38 -2.37 4.33
C VAL A 12 -18.14 -2.64 5.17
N GLY A 13 -18.04 -3.83 5.77
CA GLY A 13 -16.86 -4.24 6.52
C GLY A 13 -15.60 -4.22 5.65
N SER A 14 -15.68 -4.80 4.45
CA SER A 14 -14.59 -4.80 3.46
C SER A 14 -14.14 -3.37 3.12
N ILE A 15 -15.07 -2.43 2.91
CA ILE A 15 -14.78 -1.01 2.67
C ILE A 15 -14.01 -0.40 3.84
N VAL A 16 -14.43 -0.65 5.09
CA VAL A 16 -13.75 -0.10 6.28
C VAL A 16 -12.33 -0.65 6.41
N PHE A 17 -12.15 -1.97 6.26
CA PHE A 17 -10.84 -2.60 6.39
C PHE A 17 -9.89 -2.23 5.25
N TYR A 18 -10.37 -2.22 4.00
CA TYR A 18 -9.57 -1.76 2.85
C TYR A 18 -9.37 -0.25 2.79
N GLY A 19 -10.28 0.55 3.33
CA GLY A 19 -10.06 1.98 3.49
C GLY A 19 -8.97 2.27 4.50
N SER A 20 -8.85 1.43 5.53
CA SER A 20 -7.97 1.66 6.68
C SER A 20 -6.60 0.98 6.58
N TYR A 21 -6.38 -0.03 5.73
CA TYR A 21 -5.13 -0.82 5.74
C TYR A 21 -3.86 0.01 5.48
N ALA A 22 -3.99 1.12 4.76
CA ALA A 22 -2.87 2.00 4.43
C ALA A 22 -2.60 3.06 5.51
N VAL A 23 -3.52 3.25 6.48
CA VAL A 23 -3.36 4.22 7.58
C VAL A 23 -2.15 3.90 8.47
N PRO A 24 -1.91 2.64 8.91
CA PRO A 24 -0.76 2.32 9.76
C PRO A 24 0.60 2.65 9.12
N ILE A 25 0.68 2.68 7.78
CA ILE A 25 1.90 3.06 7.04
C ILE A 25 2.33 4.50 7.36
N LYS A 26 1.37 5.37 7.69
CA LYS A 26 1.59 6.78 8.04
C LYS A 26 1.75 7.05 9.53
N THR A 27 1.77 6.03 10.38
CA THR A 27 1.99 6.23 11.81
C THR A 27 3.34 6.93 12.05
N PRO A 28 3.45 7.92 12.97
CA PRO A 28 4.71 8.61 13.25
C PRO A 28 5.87 7.65 13.49
N ALA A 29 5.63 6.57 14.24
CA ALA A 29 6.61 5.51 14.48
C ALA A 29 7.25 4.94 13.20
N VAL A 30 6.51 4.82 12.10
CA VAL A 30 7.01 4.30 10.81
C VAL A 30 7.75 5.38 10.03
N LEU A 31 7.22 6.62 10.05
CA LEU A 31 7.78 7.76 9.34
C LEU A 31 9.10 8.24 9.97
N ASP A 32 9.12 8.39 11.28
CA ASP A 32 10.30 8.81 12.07
C ASP A 32 11.41 7.76 11.98
N ALA A 33 11.01 6.49 11.98
CA ALA A 33 11.93 5.37 11.77
C ALA A 33 12.42 5.26 10.32
N LYS A 34 11.87 6.01 9.35
CA LYS A 34 12.17 5.87 7.91
C LYS A 34 12.19 4.40 7.47
N MET A 35 11.15 3.67 7.82
CA MET A 35 11.16 2.22 7.66
C MET A 35 11.27 1.81 6.19
N ASP A 36 12.16 0.86 5.90
CA ASP A 36 12.35 0.32 4.57
C ASP A 36 11.08 -0.42 4.10
N PRO A 37 10.59 -0.15 2.87
CA PRO A 37 9.38 -0.80 2.33
C PRO A 37 9.44 -2.32 2.32
N ILE A 38 10.61 -2.92 2.08
CA ILE A 38 10.78 -4.37 1.99
C ILE A 38 10.69 -5.00 3.38
N ILE A 39 11.27 -4.33 4.39
CA ILE A 39 11.12 -4.74 5.80
C ILE A 39 9.66 -4.61 6.23
N TYR A 40 8.98 -3.49 5.91
CA TYR A 40 7.55 -3.34 6.20
C TYR A 40 6.73 -4.47 5.57
N GLN A 41 6.98 -4.76 4.29
CA GLN A 41 6.32 -5.83 3.57
C GLN A 41 6.58 -7.20 4.22
N SER A 42 7.76 -7.44 4.80
CA SER A 42 8.05 -8.72 5.46
C SER A 42 7.15 -9.01 6.67
N TYR A 43 6.93 -8.02 7.53
CA TYR A 43 5.98 -8.14 8.65
C TYR A 43 4.54 -8.30 8.17
N LYS A 44 4.17 -7.60 7.09
CA LYS A 44 2.85 -7.73 6.46
C LYS A 44 2.65 -9.14 5.90
N SER A 45 3.64 -9.69 5.20
CA SER A 45 3.61 -11.06 4.66
C SER A 45 3.52 -12.11 5.76
N PHE A 46 4.22 -11.92 6.88
CA PHE A 46 4.09 -12.81 8.04
C PHE A 46 2.65 -12.85 8.57
N THR A 47 2.00 -11.69 8.70
CA THR A 47 0.60 -11.63 9.12
C THR A 47 -0.32 -12.31 8.11
N CYS A 48 -0.09 -12.03 6.82
CA CYS A 48 -0.83 -12.67 5.74
C CYS A 48 -0.75 -14.19 5.85
N PHE A 49 0.45 -14.75 5.96
CA PHE A 49 0.66 -16.18 6.19
C PHE A 49 -0.10 -16.69 7.41
N ALA A 50 0.07 -16.06 8.57
CA ALA A 50 -0.61 -16.48 9.80
C ALA A 50 -2.14 -16.50 9.63
N THR A 51 -2.71 -15.45 9.03
CA THR A 51 -4.16 -15.35 8.79
C THR A 51 -4.67 -16.34 7.74
N CYS A 52 -3.90 -16.61 6.67
CA CYS A 52 -4.25 -17.59 5.65
C CYS A 52 -4.29 -19.02 6.21
N TRP A 53 -3.46 -19.32 7.21
CA TRP A 53 -3.44 -20.63 7.86
C TRP A 53 -4.62 -20.87 8.80
N LEU A 54 -5.27 -19.81 9.32
CA LEU A 54 -6.49 -19.96 10.13
C LEU A 54 -7.63 -20.61 9.36
N VAL A 55 -7.60 -20.55 8.03
CA VAL A 55 -8.59 -21.17 7.14
C VAL A 55 -8.58 -22.70 7.23
N LEU A 56 -7.44 -23.30 7.61
CA LEU A 56 -7.31 -24.75 7.77
C LEU A 56 -8.20 -25.32 8.89
N ILE A 57 -8.78 -24.46 9.74
CA ILE A 57 -9.77 -24.87 10.74
C ILE A 57 -11.05 -25.40 10.08
N TYR A 58 -11.39 -24.90 8.88
CA TYR A 58 -12.67 -25.20 8.21
C TYR A 58 -12.51 -25.87 6.84
N THR A 59 -11.29 -26.00 6.32
CA THR A 59 -11.06 -26.45 4.93
C THR A 59 -9.82 -27.34 4.85
N PRO A 60 -9.87 -28.46 4.10
CA PRO A 60 -8.71 -29.32 3.92
C PRO A 60 -7.55 -28.59 3.22
N LEU A 61 -6.33 -29.00 3.54
CA LEU A 61 -5.14 -28.43 2.91
C LEU A 61 -5.06 -28.88 1.45
N LYS A 62 -5.18 -27.91 0.53
CA LYS A 62 -4.85 -28.10 -0.89
C LYS A 62 -3.85 -27.06 -1.35
N PHE A 63 -2.81 -27.52 -2.03
CA PHE A 63 -1.76 -26.68 -2.54
C PHE A 63 -1.91 -26.41 -4.03
N THR A 64 -1.73 -25.16 -4.45
CA THR A 64 -1.75 -24.73 -5.84
C THR A 64 -0.65 -23.73 -6.15
N TRP A 65 0.03 -23.91 -7.28
CA TRP A 65 1.06 -22.99 -7.77
C TRP A 65 0.49 -21.61 -8.14
N TRP A 66 -0.81 -21.51 -8.44
CA TRP A 66 -1.47 -20.23 -8.68
C TRP A 66 -1.46 -19.33 -7.45
N GLY A 67 -1.57 -19.91 -6.24
CA GLY A 67 -1.46 -19.17 -4.98
C GLY A 67 -0.08 -18.52 -4.82
N MET A 68 0.98 -19.25 -5.20
CA MET A 68 2.35 -18.72 -5.21
C MET A 68 2.48 -17.55 -6.21
N LEU A 69 1.93 -17.67 -7.41
CA LEU A 69 1.98 -16.60 -8.42
C LEU A 69 1.20 -15.35 -7.97
N GLY A 70 0.03 -15.53 -7.37
CA GLY A 70 -0.72 -14.42 -6.78
C GLY A 70 0.08 -13.74 -5.67
N ALA A 71 0.74 -14.53 -4.81
CA ALA A 71 1.58 -13.99 -3.75
C ALA A 71 2.79 -13.22 -4.32
N LEU A 72 3.34 -13.62 -5.47
CA LEU A 72 4.41 -12.90 -6.17
C LEU A 72 3.98 -11.49 -6.53
N ILE A 73 2.85 -11.40 -7.23
CA ILE A 73 2.26 -10.14 -7.66
C ILE A 73 1.97 -9.29 -6.41
N TRP A 74 1.41 -9.88 -5.36
CA TRP A 74 1.05 -9.17 -4.14
C TRP A 74 2.24 -8.64 -3.34
N VAL A 75 3.33 -9.41 -3.19
CA VAL A 75 4.52 -8.98 -2.44
C VAL A 75 5.21 -7.83 -3.17
N ILE A 76 5.41 -7.94 -4.49
CA ILE A 76 6.01 -6.88 -5.31
C ILE A 76 5.14 -5.62 -5.27
N ASN A 77 3.82 -5.79 -5.44
CA ASN A 77 2.84 -4.72 -5.33
C ASN A 77 2.89 -4.04 -3.95
N GLY A 78 3.01 -4.81 -2.87
CA GLY A 78 3.08 -4.31 -1.51
C GLY A 78 4.32 -3.44 -1.25
N CYS A 79 5.50 -3.88 -1.70
CA CYS A 79 6.73 -3.08 -1.64
C CYS A 79 6.58 -1.76 -2.41
N ALA A 80 6.05 -1.82 -3.64
CA ALA A 80 5.82 -0.65 -4.47
C ALA A 80 4.79 0.31 -3.84
N ALA A 81 3.72 -0.22 -3.23
CA ALA A 81 2.68 0.57 -2.58
C ALA A 81 3.21 1.32 -1.35
N VAL A 82 3.97 0.65 -0.47
CA VAL A 82 4.58 1.32 0.69
C VAL A 82 5.51 2.45 0.22
N ARG A 83 6.32 2.20 -0.82
CA ARG A 83 7.22 3.22 -1.36
C ARG A 83 6.46 4.36 -2.04
N ALA A 84 5.38 4.09 -2.77
CA ALA A 84 4.53 5.11 -3.37
C ALA A 84 3.92 6.03 -2.30
N VAL A 85 3.35 5.45 -1.23
CA VAL A 85 2.77 6.21 -0.10
C VAL A 85 3.81 7.09 0.58
N GLN A 86 5.04 6.61 0.74
CA GLN A 86 6.13 7.39 1.33
C GLN A 86 6.55 8.59 0.46
N LEU A 87 6.41 8.50 -0.87
CA LEU A 87 6.89 9.54 -1.80
C LEU A 87 5.82 10.59 -2.12
N VAL A 88 4.56 10.19 -2.33
CA VAL A 88 3.48 11.10 -2.76
C VAL A 88 2.31 11.17 -1.78
N GLY A 89 2.38 10.43 -0.67
CA GLY A 89 1.33 10.40 0.34
C GLY A 89 0.16 9.47 0.00
N ILE A 90 -0.56 9.06 1.04
CA ILE A 90 -1.68 8.10 0.95
C ILE A 90 -2.82 8.58 0.05
N GLY A 91 -3.18 9.88 0.09
CA GLY A 91 -4.32 10.41 -0.66
C GLY A 91 -4.11 10.31 -2.17
N LEU A 92 -3.02 10.90 -2.67
CA LEU A 92 -2.68 10.86 -4.08
C LEU A 92 -2.37 9.42 -4.54
N ALA A 93 -1.57 8.67 -3.78
CA ALA A 93 -1.20 7.31 -4.19
C ALA A 93 -2.43 6.37 -4.27
N GLN A 94 -3.27 6.34 -3.22
CA GLN A 94 -4.51 5.53 -3.18
C GLN A 94 -5.45 5.91 -4.33
N SER A 95 -5.67 7.20 -4.57
CA SER A 95 -6.54 7.63 -5.67
C SER A 95 -6.06 7.12 -7.03
N LEU A 96 -4.75 7.20 -7.31
CA LEU A 96 -4.17 6.81 -8.59
C LEU A 96 -4.23 5.29 -8.78
N TRP A 97 -3.75 4.52 -7.81
CA TRP A 97 -3.68 3.07 -7.99
C TRP A 97 -5.07 2.43 -7.97
N SER A 98 -6.03 2.93 -7.18
CA SER A 98 -7.38 2.37 -7.16
C SER A 98 -8.11 2.64 -8.47
N SER A 99 -7.98 3.83 -9.05
CA SER A 99 -8.54 4.17 -10.36
C SER A 99 -8.03 3.22 -11.46
N LEU A 100 -6.71 3.02 -11.50
CA LEU A 100 -6.07 2.13 -12.46
C LEU A 100 -6.40 0.66 -12.21
N SER A 101 -6.49 0.25 -10.95
CA SER A 101 -6.85 -1.13 -10.58
C SER A 101 -8.21 -1.50 -11.16
N ILE A 102 -9.18 -0.60 -11.13
CA ILE A 102 -10.52 -0.85 -11.65
C ILE A 102 -10.51 -1.01 -13.18
N ILE A 103 -9.78 -0.15 -13.88
CA ILE A 103 -9.65 -0.25 -15.35
C ILE A 103 -9.01 -1.58 -15.73
N VAL A 104 -7.91 -1.93 -15.07
CA VAL A 104 -7.19 -3.18 -15.35
C VAL A 104 -8.08 -4.38 -15.03
N ALA A 105 -8.77 -4.38 -13.89
CA ALA A 105 -9.73 -5.43 -13.53
C ALA A 105 -10.86 -5.56 -14.56
N TYR A 106 -11.41 -4.46 -15.06
CA TYR A 106 -12.42 -4.47 -16.13
C TYR A 106 -11.87 -5.06 -17.43
N ILE A 107 -10.63 -4.71 -17.80
CA ILE A 107 -9.99 -5.28 -19.00
C ILE A 107 -9.87 -6.80 -18.88
N TRP A 108 -9.42 -7.30 -17.73
CA TRP A 108 -9.33 -8.73 -17.45
C TRP A 108 -10.71 -9.41 -17.47
N GLY A 109 -11.71 -8.84 -16.79
CA GLY A 109 -13.06 -9.40 -16.73
C GLY A 109 -13.75 -9.50 -18.09
N VAL A 110 -13.81 -8.37 -18.81
CA VAL A 110 -14.62 -8.26 -20.03
C VAL A 110 -13.91 -8.82 -21.25
N TYR A 111 -12.64 -8.47 -21.48
CA TYR A 111 -11.97 -8.85 -22.72
C TYR A 111 -11.29 -10.21 -22.65
N ILE A 112 -10.77 -10.59 -21.47
CA ILE A 112 -9.97 -11.81 -21.32
C ILE A 112 -10.82 -12.96 -20.80
N PHE A 113 -11.57 -12.75 -19.72
CA PHE A 113 -12.48 -13.77 -19.18
C PHE A 113 -13.83 -13.82 -19.88
N LYS A 114 -14.12 -12.86 -20.77
CA LYS A 114 -15.37 -12.79 -21.54
C LYS A 114 -16.61 -12.83 -20.64
N GLU A 115 -16.54 -12.20 -19.47
CA GLU A 115 -17.68 -12.09 -18.57
C GLU A 115 -18.80 -11.29 -19.24
N ALA A 116 -20.05 -11.75 -19.08
CA ALA A 116 -21.20 -11.18 -19.77
C ALA A 116 -21.51 -9.76 -19.24
N VAL A 117 -21.40 -8.76 -20.11
CA VAL A 117 -21.76 -7.38 -19.80
C VAL A 117 -23.00 -7.01 -20.59
N GLN A 118 -24.07 -6.60 -19.90
CA GLN A 118 -25.33 -6.23 -20.54
C GLN A 118 -25.18 -5.01 -21.48
N ASN A 119 -24.40 -4.00 -21.05
CA ASN A 119 -24.19 -2.76 -21.79
C ASN A 119 -22.73 -2.29 -21.67
N HIS A 120 -21.93 -2.50 -22.72
CA HIS A 120 -20.53 -2.09 -22.75
C HIS A 120 -20.35 -0.57 -22.62
N THR A 121 -21.16 0.22 -23.32
CA THR A 121 -21.07 1.69 -23.30
C THR A 121 -21.35 2.26 -21.91
N LEU A 122 -22.39 1.76 -21.23
CA LEU A 122 -22.74 2.22 -19.88
C LEU A 122 -21.65 1.83 -18.86
N SER A 123 -21.04 0.65 -19.03
CA SER A 123 -19.94 0.18 -18.18
C SER A 123 -18.69 1.06 -18.34
N LEU A 124 -18.31 1.36 -19.59
CA LEU A 124 -17.20 2.27 -19.88
C LEU A 124 -17.44 3.68 -19.35
N LEU A 125 -18.67 4.21 -19.51
CA LEU A 125 -19.04 5.52 -18.97
C LEU A 125 -18.96 5.54 -17.43
N SER A 126 -19.44 4.49 -16.76
CA SER A 126 -19.39 4.39 -15.29
C SER A 126 -17.94 4.34 -14.78
N ILE A 127 -17.07 3.57 -15.44
CA ILE A 127 -15.65 3.50 -15.11
C ILE A 127 -14.97 4.86 -15.31
N PHE A 128 -15.31 5.57 -16.39
CA PHE A 128 -14.77 6.90 -16.66
C PHE A 128 -15.18 7.91 -15.58
N ILE A 129 -16.47 7.95 -15.21
CA ILE A 129 -16.98 8.84 -14.15
C ILE A 129 -16.31 8.51 -12.82
N MET A 130 -16.18 7.23 -12.47
CA MET A 130 -15.52 6.80 -11.24
C MET A 130 -14.04 7.19 -11.23
N MET A 131 -13.32 7.01 -12.33
CA MET A 131 -11.93 7.45 -12.47
C MET A 131 -11.80 8.96 -12.27
N MET A 132 -12.66 9.75 -12.90
CA MET A 132 -12.68 11.21 -12.72
C MET A 132 -12.93 11.61 -11.26
N GLY A 133 -13.87 10.94 -10.58
CA GLY A 133 -14.14 11.16 -9.16
C GLY A 133 -12.93 10.85 -8.27
N MET A 134 -12.29 9.69 -8.49
CA MET A 134 -11.12 9.28 -7.71
C MET A 134 -9.91 10.19 -7.95
N LEU A 135 -9.63 10.57 -9.21
CA LEU A 135 -8.59 11.54 -9.54
C LEU A 135 -8.88 12.91 -8.92
N GLY A 136 -10.13 13.35 -8.93
CA GLY A 136 -10.58 14.59 -8.28
C GLY A 136 -10.25 14.62 -6.79
N VAL A 137 -10.53 13.52 -6.07
CA VAL A 137 -10.13 13.36 -4.66
C VAL A 137 -8.61 13.44 -4.50
N GLY A 138 -7.86 12.78 -5.39
CA GLY A 138 -6.39 12.82 -5.41
C GLY A 138 -5.82 14.24 -5.55
N PHE A 139 -6.35 15.04 -6.47
CA PHE A 139 -5.93 16.43 -6.67
C PHE A 139 -6.33 17.32 -5.49
N ALA A 140 -7.53 17.15 -4.94
CA ALA A 140 -7.99 17.91 -3.79
C ALA A 140 -7.09 17.68 -2.54
N VAL A 141 -6.72 16.42 -2.29
CA VAL A 141 -5.84 16.06 -1.16
C VAL A 141 -4.38 16.44 -1.43
N GLY A 142 -3.88 16.25 -2.65
CA GLY A 142 -2.51 16.62 -3.05
C GLY A 142 -2.23 18.11 -2.86
N SER A 143 -3.23 18.96 -3.11
CA SER A 143 -3.12 20.42 -3.00
C SER A 143 -2.99 20.91 -1.54
N GLN A 144 -3.37 20.10 -0.55
CA GLN A 144 -3.21 20.45 0.87
C GLN A 144 -1.78 20.15 1.39
N SER A 145 -1.07 19.20 0.80
CA SER A 145 0.24 18.77 1.29
C SER A 145 1.37 19.78 0.98
N GLU A 146 1.20 20.68 0.00
CA GLU A 146 2.18 21.72 -0.32
C GLU A 146 2.08 22.98 0.55
N LYS A 147 0.99 23.16 1.31
CA LYS A 147 0.74 24.39 2.08
C LYS A 147 1.42 24.46 3.46
N ASN A 148 2.25 23.50 3.85
CA ASN A 148 2.85 23.52 5.20
C ASN A 148 4.37 23.29 5.29
N PRO A 149 5.22 24.12 4.64
CA PRO A 149 6.65 24.15 4.94
C PRO A 149 7.05 25.15 6.05
N ALA A 150 6.10 25.82 6.74
CA ALA A 150 6.41 26.95 7.63
C ALA A 150 6.20 26.74 9.14
N ASN A 151 5.58 25.65 9.60
CA ASN A 151 5.25 25.46 11.03
C ASN A 151 6.02 24.32 11.74
N GLN A 152 7.19 23.93 11.24
CA GLN A 152 7.99 22.85 11.83
C GLN A 152 9.40 23.27 12.29
N CYS A 153 9.59 24.57 12.51
CA CYS A 153 10.57 25.09 13.46
C CYS A 153 9.78 25.87 14.52
N ASP A 154 10.16 25.75 15.80
CA ASP A 154 9.63 26.50 16.95
C ASP A 154 8.41 25.93 17.68
N ALA A 155 8.43 24.64 18.00
CA ALA A 155 7.64 24.12 19.12
C ALA A 155 8.34 22.92 19.81
N SER A 156 9.54 23.14 20.34
CA SER A 156 10.17 22.34 21.41
C SER A 156 11.42 23.05 21.94
N GLN A 157 11.24 24.19 22.60
CA GLN A 157 12.14 24.61 23.67
C GLN A 157 11.29 24.74 24.92
N VAL A 158 11.19 23.64 25.66
CA VAL A 158 10.82 23.68 27.07
C VAL A 158 12.09 24.06 27.81
N ASP A 159 12.03 25.23 28.41
CA ASP A 159 13.00 25.83 29.33
C ASP A 159 13.55 24.83 30.35
N SER A 160 14.87 24.75 30.45
CA SER A 160 15.59 24.43 31.69
C SER A 160 17.08 24.70 31.52
N SER A 161 17.51 25.95 31.69
CA SER A 161 18.78 26.28 32.40
C SER A 161 18.88 27.78 32.65
N ASN A 162 18.89 28.14 33.94
CA ASN A 162 19.49 29.38 34.43
C ASN A 162 20.91 29.53 33.85
N GLU A 163 21.27 30.69 33.31
CA GLU A 163 22.52 31.39 33.64
C GLU A 163 22.39 32.90 33.32
N LEU A 164 22.68 33.68 34.36
CA LEU A 164 22.70 35.13 34.44
C LEU A 164 24.15 35.57 34.22
N GLY A 165 24.48 36.29 33.14
CA GLY A 165 25.84 36.82 33.00
C GLY A 165 26.23 37.42 31.65
N SER A 166 26.09 38.75 31.55
CA SER A 166 27.00 39.71 30.90
C SER A 166 27.41 39.54 29.41
N SER A 167 26.86 40.45 28.60
CA SER A 167 27.54 41.37 27.66
C SER A 167 28.79 40.89 26.89
N LEU A 168 28.74 40.95 25.54
CA LEU A 168 29.50 41.92 24.72
C LEU A 168 29.30 41.70 23.21
N LEU A 169 29.42 42.82 22.49
CA LEU A 169 29.14 43.04 21.07
C LEU A 169 30.01 42.20 20.12
N VAL A 170 29.38 41.42 19.24
CA VAL A 170 29.89 41.18 17.87
C VAL A 170 28.70 41.20 16.90
N LYS A 171 28.60 42.28 16.13
CA LYS A 171 27.65 42.44 15.04
C LYS A 171 28.25 41.76 13.81
N GLU A 172 27.92 40.49 13.58
CA GLU A 172 28.37 39.79 12.37
C GLU A 172 27.69 40.35 11.10
N PRO A 173 28.42 40.47 9.98
CA PRO A 173 27.83 40.88 8.71
C PRO A 173 26.91 39.78 8.19
N LYS A 174 25.64 40.13 7.93
CA LYS A 174 24.67 39.28 7.23
C LYS A 174 25.27 38.82 5.90
N LYS A 175 25.73 37.57 5.84
CA LYS A 175 25.98 36.87 4.58
C LYS A 175 24.67 36.86 3.80
N PHE A 176 24.63 37.57 2.67
CA PHE A 176 23.59 37.42 1.67
C PHE A 176 23.67 35.98 1.16
N VAL A 177 22.80 35.12 1.70
CA VAL A 177 22.72 33.71 1.33
C VAL A 177 22.19 33.63 -0.10
N ASN A 178 22.92 32.88 -0.91
CA ASN A 178 22.67 32.58 -2.32
C ASN A 178 21.42 31.67 -2.46
N ASN A 179 20.23 32.20 -2.13
CA ASN A 179 18.98 31.44 -2.00
C ASN A 179 18.44 30.93 -3.36
N GLY A 180 18.56 31.74 -4.43
CA GLY A 180 17.93 31.43 -5.71
C GLY A 180 18.44 30.17 -6.44
N ARG A 181 19.67 29.71 -6.16
CA ARG A 181 20.24 28.50 -6.79
C ARG A 181 19.92 27.21 -6.03
N LYS A 182 19.71 27.30 -4.71
CA LYS A 182 19.27 26.17 -3.88
C LYS A 182 17.79 25.89 -4.08
N ASP A 183 16.98 26.93 -4.26
CA ASP A 183 15.53 26.80 -4.51
C ASP A 183 15.24 26.02 -5.80
N ALA A 184 15.93 26.32 -6.91
CA ALA A 184 15.72 25.61 -8.18
C ALA A 184 16.13 24.12 -8.12
N SER A 185 17.23 23.80 -7.42
CA SER A 185 17.69 22.42 -7.23
C SER A 185 16.76 21.62 -6.31
N GLN A 186 16.25 22.25 -5.25
CA GLN A 186 15.31 21.65 -4.32
C GLN A 186 13.95 21.38 -4.98
N VAL A 187 13.44 22.32 -5.79
CA VAL A 187 12.21 22.14 -6.57
C VAL A 187 12.34 21.00 -7.58
N HIS A 188 13.48 20.88 -8.26
CA HIS A 188 13.71 19.78 -9.21
C HIS A 188 13.77 18.41 -8.52
N MET A 189 14.46 18.32 -7.38
CA MET A 189 14.52 17.09 -6.57
C MET A 189 13.14 16.66 -6.08
N HIS A 190 12.31 17.61 -5.63
CA HIS A 190 10.94 17.34 -5.17
C HIS A 190 10.05 16.81 -6.30
N ARG A 191 10.11 17.42 -7.50
CA ARG A 191 9.39 16.90 -8.68
C ARG A 191 9.83 15.49 -9.04
N LEU A 192 11.14 15.20 -9.03
CA LEU A 192 11.64 13.87 -9.36
C LEU A 192 11.15 12.81 -8.38
N ILE A 193 11.09 13.14 -7.08
CA ILE A 193 10.54 12.28 -6.02
C ILE A 193 9.04 12.02 -6.27
N GLN A 194 8.28 13.07 -6.59
CA GLN A 194 6.86 12.96 -6.92
C GLN A 194 6.63 12.09 -8.17
N PHE A 195 7.39 12.29 -9.25
CA PHE A 195 7.28 11.47 -10.46
C PHE A 195 7.57 10.00 -10.18
N LYS A 196 8.59 9.70 -9.35
CA LYS A 196 8.88 8.32 -8.92
C LYS A 196 7.71 7.73 -8.12
N GLY A 197 7.10 8.50 -7.22
CA GLY A 197 5.95 8.04 -6.45
C GLY A 197 4.69 7.82 -7.30
N ILE A 198 4.43 8.69 -8.27
CA ILE A 198 3.35 8.53 -9.26
C ILE A 198 3.60 7.28 -10.11
N GLY A 199 4.81 7.08 -10.61
CA GLY A 199 5.17 5.89 -11.38
C GLY A 199 4.97 4.59 -10.59
N LEU A 200 5.34 4.58 -9.31
CA LEU A 200 5.07 3.45 -8.42
C LEU A 200 3.57 3.26 -8.15
N ALA A 201 2.80 4.32 -7.97
CA ALA A 201 1.34 4.22 -7.82
C ALA A 201 0.67 3.65 -9.08
N ILE A 202 1.15 4.01 -10.28
CA ILE A 202 0.67 3.42 -11.54
C ILE A 202 0.98 1.92 -11.58
N LEU A 203 2.22 1.53 -11.27
CA LEU A 203 2.62 0.12 -11.20
C LEU A 203 1.75 -0.65 -10.21
N VAL A 204 1.50 -0.07 -9.03
CA VAL A 204 0.63 -0.66 -8.01
C VAL A 204 -0.78 -0.85 -8.56
N GLY A 205 -1.32 0.13 -9.28
CA GLY A 205 -2.65 0.02 -9.87
C GLY A 205 -2.76 -1.13 -10.87
N VAL A 206 -1.75 -1.29 -11.73
CA VAL A 206 -1.70 -2.39 -12.71
C VAL A 206 -1.57 -3.76 -12.03
N LEU A 207 -0.64 -3.91 -11.08
CA LEU A 207 -0.43 -5.16 -10.37
C LEU A 207 -1.65 -5.53 -9.50
N ASN A 208 -2.24 -4.54 -8.81
CA ASN A 208 -3.39 -4.75 -7.95
C ASN A 208 -4.67 -5.09 -8.73
N GLY A 209 -4.89 -4.47 -9.91
CA GLY A 209 -5.98 -4.89 -10.82
C GLY A 209 -5.79 -6.29 -11.39
N SER A 210 -4.53 -6.75 -11.50
CA SER A 210 -4.16 -8.07 -12.02
C SER A 210 -4.05 -9.15 -10.94
N PHE A 211 -4.07 -8.79 -9.66
CA PHE A 211 -3.78 -9.71 -8.55
C PHE A 211 -4.79 -10.87 -8.42
N LEU A 212 -6.03 -10.71 -8.90
CA LEU A 212 -7.06 -11.76 -8.85
C LEU A 212 -7.02 -12.74 -10.03
N ILE A 213 -6.17 -12.51 -11.03
CA ILE A 213 -6.06 -13.40 -12.21
C ILE A 213 -5.66 -14.83 -11.80
N PRO A 214 -4.62 -15.05 -10.96
CA PRO A 214 -4.24 -16.41 -10.60
C PRO A 214 -5.37 -17.16 -9.88
N LEU A 215 -6.18 -16.45 -9.07
CA LEU A 215 -7.34 -17.04 -8.41
C LEU A 215 -8.38 -17.54 -9.42
N LYS A 216 -8.67 -16.75 -10.48
CA LYS A 216 -9.59 -17.15 -11.55
C LYS A 216 -9.14 -18.41 -12.29
N TYR A 217 -7.84 -18.56 -12.55
CA TYR A 217 -7.31 -19.80 -13.13
C TYR A 217 -7.29 -20.97 -12.12
N ALA A 218 -7.08 -20.69 -10.83
CA ALA A 218 -7.06 -21.70 -9.78
C ALA A 218 -8.44 -22.33 -9.52
N HIS A 219 -9.55 -21.66 -9.86
CA HIS A 219 -10.91 -22.20 -9.68
C HIS A 219 -11.17 -23.50 -10.44
N GLN A 220 -10.30 -23.89 -11.39
CA GLN A 220 -10.36 -25.18 -12.04
C GLN A 220 -9.93 -26.33 -11.11
N ASP A 221 -9.09 -26.04 -10.11
CA ASP A 221 -8.43 -27.03 -9.24
C ASP A 221 -8.84 -26.91 -7.76
N VAL A 222 -9.21 -25.71 -7.30
CA VAL A 222 -9.47 -25.41 -5.88
C VAL A 222 -10.66 -24.48 -5.66
N VAL A 223 -11.39 -24.69 -4.57
CA VAL A 223 -12.44 -23.77 -4.11
C VAL A 223 -11.75 -22.57 -3.46
N GLY A 224 -12.08 -21.34 -3.82
CA GLY A 224 -11.24 -20.14 -3.60
C GLY A 224 -10.70 -19.89 -2.17
N VAL A 225 -11.26 -20.52 -1.16
CA VAL A 225 -10.76 -20.51 0.23
C VAL A 225 -9.48 -21.36 0.40
N GLU A 226 -9.38 -22.51 -0.28
CA GLU A 226 -8.19 -23.37 -0.32
C GLU A 226 -6.96 -22.67 -0.94
N TYR A 227 -7.21 -21.77 -1.90
CA TYR A 227 -6.18 -20.94 -2.53
C TYR A 227 -5.40 -20.10 -1.51
N LEU A 228 -6.04 -19.68 -0.41
CA LEU A 228 -5.44 -18.82 0.60
C LEU A 228 -4.26 -19.47 1.29
N VAL A 229 -4.29 -20.78 1.54
CA VAL A 229 -3.19 -21.50 2.20
C VAL A 229 -1.94 -21.45 1.31
N SER A 230 -2.12 -21.73 0.02
CA SER A 230 -1.05 -21.66 -0.99
C SER A 230 -0.52 -20.23 -1.16
N PHE A 231 -1.42 -19.26 -1.17
CA PHE A 231 -1.07 -17.84 -1.18
C PHE A 231 -0.28 -17.41 0.06
N GLY A 232 -0.67 -17.90 1.24
CA GLY A 232 0.04 -17.66 2.49
C GLY A 232 1.46 -18.17 2.44
N VAL A 233 1.66 -19.44 2.06
CA VAL A 233 3.00 -20.04 1.87
C VAL A 233 3.83 -19.23 0.87
N GLY A 234 3.22 -18.88 -0.27
CA GLY A 234 3.86 -18.04 -1.29
C GLY A 234 4.27 -16.67 -0.76
N SER A 235 3.44 -16.05 0.09
CA SER A 235 3.72 -14.72 0.62
C SER A 235 5.01 -14.69 1.43
N ILE A 236 5.27 -15.71 2.26
CA ILE A 236 6.53 -15.84 3.02
C ILE A 236 7.68 -16.24 2.10
N ALA A 237 7.52 -17.27 1.29
CA ALA A 237 8.59 -17.79 0.43
C ALA A 237 9.14 -16.69 -0.49
N ILE A 238 8.24 -15.93 -1.11
CA ILE A 238 8.60 -14.84 -2.03
C ILE A 238 9.17 -13.66 -1.27
N THR A 239 8.65 -13.35 -0.08
CA THR A 239 9.24 -12.30 0.76
C THR A 239 10.70 -12.62 1.10
N PHE A 240 11.03 -13.87 1.43
CA PHE A 240 12.42 -14.26 1.66
C PHE A 240 13.28 -14.15 0.40
N ILE A 241 12.74 -14.50 -0.77
CA ILE A 241 13.43 -14.31 -2.05
C ILE A 241 13.71 -12.82 -2.30
N VAL A 242 12.69 -11.96 -2.14
CA VAL A 242 12.84 -10.50 -2.33
C VAL A 242 13.83 -9.91 -1.33
N LEU A 243 13.78 -10.32 -0.06
CA LEU A 243 14.76 -9.94 0.97
C LEU A 243 16.17 -10.40 0.62
N GLY A 244 16.33 -11.64 0.13
CA GLY A 244 17.61 -12.19 -0.28
C GLY A 244 18.21 -11.44 -1.47
N ILE A 245 17.40 -11.15 -2.49
CA ILE A 245 17.80 -10.32 -3.64
C ILE A 245 18.20 -8.93 -3.14
N TYR A 246 17.39 -8.30 -2.28
CA TYR A 246 17.67 -6.98 -1.75
C TYR A 246 18.96 -6.94 -0.94
N TRP A 247 19.19 -7.92 -0.07
CA TRP A 247 20.42 -8.06 0.69
C TRP A 247 21.64 -8.21 -0.21
N CYS A 248 21.53 -9.03 -1.25
CA CYS A 248 22.57 -9.18 -2.27
C CYS A 248 22.84 -7.85 -2.98
N SER A 249 21.80 -7.13 -3.42
CA SER A 249 21.94 -5.81 -4.05
C SER A 249 22.57 -4.76 -3.14
N CYS A 250 22.22 -4.73 -1.85
CA CYS A 250 22.86 -3.87 -0.86
C CYS A 250 24.36 -4.18 -0.73
N LYS A 251 24.70 -5.47 -0.58
CA LYS A 251 26.09 -5.93 -0.47
C LYS A 251 26.92 -5.58 -1.71
N LEU A 252 26.36 -5.78 -2.90
CA LEU A 252 27.01 -5.42 -4.17
C LEU A 252 27.17 -3.90 -4.35
N SER A 253 26.26 -3.11 -3.81
CA SER A 253 26.30 -1.64 -3.89
C SER A 253 27.13 -1.00 -2.77
N GLY A 254 27.73 -1.81 -1.87
CA GLY A 254 28.46 -1.32 -0.69
C GLY A 254 27.57 -0.65 0.38
N ASN A 255 26.24 -0.80 0.28
CA ASN A 255 25.29 -0.23 1.22
C ASN A 255 25.05 -1.19 2.39
N SER A 256 24.93 -0.65 3.61
CA SER A 256 24.53 -1.44 4.78
C SER A 256 23.08 -1.91 4.65
N PHE A 257 22.83 -3.18 4.98
CA PHE A 257 21.47 -3.70 5.03
C PHE A 257 20.63 -2.95 6.09
N PRO A 258 19.38 -2.54 5.79
CA PRO A 258 18.58 -1.78 6.74
C PRO A 258 18.28 -2.59 8.01
N SER A 259 18.33 -1.92 9.16
CA SER A 259 18.04 -2.55 10.45
C SER A 259 16.56 -2.94 10.53
N PHE A 260 16.28 -4.15 11.03
CA PHE A 260 14.92 -4.54 11.41
C PHE A 260 14.47 -3.75 12.64
N LYS A 261 13.73 -2.65 12.41
CA LYS A 261 13.15 -1.81 13.47
C LYS A 261 11.88 -2.43 14.03
N PHE A 262 12.04 -3.54 14.77
CA PHE A 262 10.92 -4.35 15.25
C PHE A 262 9.95 -3.57 16.15
N LYS A 263 10.45 -2.73 17.07
CA LYS A 263 9.61 -2.03 18.06
C LYS A 263 8.73 -0.97 17.41
N GLU A 264 9.27 -0.26 16.44
CA GLU A 264 8.65 0.88 15.76
C GLU A 264 7.77 0.42 14.60
N GLY A 265 8.19 -0.65 13.92
CA GLY A 265 7.64 -1.08 12.64
C GLY A 265 6.72 -2.29 12.65
N ALA A 266 6.92 -3.22 13.58
CA ALA A 266 6.17 -4.48 13.55
C ALA A 266 4.68 -4.25 13.81
N LYS A 267 4.30 -3.50 14.86
CA LYS A 267 2.88 -3.30 15.19
C LYS A 267 2.08 -2.67 14.03
N PRO A 268 2.53 -1.56 13.40
CA PRO A 268 1.80 -0.99 12.27
C PRO A 268 1.72 -1.93 11.07
N ALA A 269 2.81 -2.64 10.76
CA ALA A 269 2.85 -3.55 9.61
C ALA A 269 1.99 -4.81 9.82
N LEU A 270 1.98 -5.35 11.05
CA LEU A 270 1.10 -6.46 11.42
C LEU A 270 -0.37 -6.02 11.35
N LEU A 271 -0.70 -4.82 11.84
CA LEU A 271 -2.05 -4.26 11.71
C LEU A 271 -2.45 -4.08 10.25
N THR A 272 -1.58 -3.54 9.40
CA THR A 272 -1.83 -3.45 7.95
C THR A 272 -2.10 -4.82 7.33
N GLY A 273 -1.32 -5.84 7.70
CA GLY A 273 -1.53 -7.21 7.23
C GLY A 273 -2.88 -7.76 7.67
N LEU A 274 -3.24 -7.57 8.94
CA LEU A 274 -4.50 -8.05 9.51
C LEU A 274 -5.71 -7.38 8.86
N LEU A 275 -5.68 -6.05 8.71
CA LEU A 275 -6.74 -5.28 8.03
C LEU A 275 -6.91 -5.76 6.58
N TRP A 276 -5.81 -6.01 5.87
CA TRP A 276 -5.85 -6.54 4.51
C TRP A 276 -6.47 -7.95 4.45
N SER A 277 -6.06 -8.85 5.34
CA SER A 277 -6.60 -10.21 5.40
C SER A 277 -8.08 -10.24 5.75
N LEU A 278 -8.51 -9.40 6.71
CA LEU A 278 -9.90 -9.32 7.12
C LEU A 278 -10.81 -8.74 6.02
N GLY A 279 -10.33 -7.72 5.30
CA GLY A 279 -11.03 -7.20 4.12
C GLY A 279 -11.20 -8.26 3.02
N ASN A 280 -10.16 -9.07 2.76
CA ASN A 280 -10.29 -10.19 1.82
C ASN A 280 -11.27 -11.25 2.29
N PHE A 281 -11.21 -11.63 3.56
CA PHE A 281 -12.11 -12.62 4.13
C PHE A 281 -13.58 -12.21 3.99
N LEU A 282 -13.91 -10.97 4.36
CA LEU A 282 -15.27 -10.44 4.22
C LEU A 282 -15.73 -10.39 2.77
N ARG A 283 -14.84 -10.01 1.84
CA ARG A 283 -15.13 -10.04 0.41
C ARG A 283 -15.41 -11.46 -0.11
N MET A 284 -14.69 -12.46 0.37
CA MET A 284 -14.95 -13.86 -0.01
C MET A 284 -16.27 -14.36 0.58
N LEU A 285 -16.59 -13.97 1.83
CA LEU A 285 -17.87 -14.30 2.45
C LEU A 285 -19.05 -13.72 1.65
N GLU A 286 -18.94 -12.47 1.19
CA GLU A 286 -19.92 -11.83 0.30
C GLU A 286 -20.13 -12.63 -0.99
N LEU A 287 -19.04 -13.08 -1.64
CA LEU A 287 -19.11 -13.87 -2.86
C LEU A 287 -19.76 -15.24 -2.65
N LEU A 288 -19.46 -15.91 -1.53
CA LEU A 288 -20.07 -17.21 -1.20
C LEU A 288 -21.59 -17.07 -0.98
N LEU A 289 -22.00 -16.07 -0.21
CA LEU A 289 -23.42 -15.79 0.06
C LEU A 289 -24.18 -15.38 -1.21
N SER A 290 -23.57 -14.53 -2.05
CA SER A 290 -24.20 -14.12 -3.32
C SER A 290 -24.34 -15.26 -4.32
N ALA A 291 -23.56 -16.35 -4.18
CA ALA A 291 -23.64 -17.53 -5.01
C ALA A 291 -24.71 -18.54 -4.54
N GLY A 292 -25.40 -18.27 -3.41
CA GLY A 292 -26.42 -19.15 -2.85
C GLY A 292 -25.86 -20.47 -2.32
N MET A 293 -24.60 -20.48 -1.87
CA MET A 293 -23.93 -21.62 -1.23
C MET A 293 -23.91 -21.49 0.29
#